data_AF-A0AAF0MEC2-F1
#
_entry.id   AF-A0AAF0MEC2-F1
#
_cell.length_a   1.000
_cell.length_b   1.000
_cell.length_c   1.000
_cell.angle_alpha   90.00
_cell.angle_beta   90.00
_cell.angle_gamma   90.00
#
_symmetry.space_group_name_H-M   'P 1'
#
loop_
_entity.id
_entity.type
_entity.pdbx_description
1 polymer ?
#
loop_
_entity_poly.entity_id
_entity_poly.type
_entity_poly.pdbx_seq_one_letter_code
_entity_poly.pdbx_strand_id
1 'polypeptide(L)' 'MTVLTSPSSIRDVVGRRTPAEIRTYVLEHADADPADLAWLTSVADRLAVSGFLTLNDVSDDEFDDIVARAA' A
#
# COMPACT_ATOMS: atom_id res chain seq x y z
N MET A 1 2.41 17.44 8.45
CA MET A 1 2.64 16.83 7.13
C MET A 1 3.30 15.49 7.37
N THR A 2 2.53 14.40 7.32
CA THR A 2 3.08 13.06 7.49
C THR A 2 3.46 12.57 6.10
N VAL A 3 4.76 12.43 5.86
CA VAL A 3 5.27 11.92 4.59
C VAL A 3 4.98 10.42 4.57
N LEU A 4 4.19 9.96 3.59
CA LEU A 4 3.85 8.54 3.41
C LEU A 4 5.05 7.68 2.96
N THR A 5 6.24 8.26 2.81
CA THR A 5 7.44 7.54 2.32
C THR A 5 8.08 6.61 3.34
N SER A 6 7.61 6.59 4.59
CA SER A 6 8.16 5.66 5.60
C SER A 6 7.40 4.32 5.56
N PRO A 7 8.09 3.17 5.40
CA PRO A 7 7.48 1.83 5.37
C PRO A 7 6.59 1.55 6.59
N SER A 8 6.96 2.08 7.76
CA SER A 8 6.17 1.96 8.99
C SER A 8 4.86 2.75 8.93
N SER A 9 4.88 3.96 8.37
CA SER A 9 3.67 4.79 8.17
C SER A 9 2.75 4.17 7.14
N ILE A 10 3.31 3.58 6.09
CA ILE A 10 2.58 2.77 5.11
C ILE A 10 1.89 1.60 5.80
N ARG A 11 2.61 0.80 6.59
CA ARG A 11 2.01 -0.35 7.28
C ARG A 11 0.92 0.09 8.26
N ASP A 12 1.00 1.26 8.85
CA ASP A 12 -0.08 1.78 9.69
C ASP A 12 -1.32 2.17 8.85
N VAL A 13 -1.13 2.77 7.68
CA VAL A 13 -2.20 3.26 6.80
C VAL A 13 -2.88 2.13 6.02
N VAL A 14 -2.09 1.23 5.43
CA VAL A 14 -2.58 0.16 4.54
C VAL A 14 -2.44 -1.25 5.12
N GLY A 15 -1.73 -1.44 6.24
CA GLY A 15 -1.52 -2.73 6.90
C GLY A 15 -2.80 -3.53 7.14
N ARG A 16 -3.86 -2.83 7.58
CA ARG A 16 -5.17 -3.42 7.91
C ARG A 16 -6.20 -3.29 6.78
N ARG A 17 -5.86 -2.65 5.67
CA ARG A 17 -6.78 -2.39 4.57
C ARG A 17 -6.69 -3.50 3.53
N THR A 18 -7.83 -3.88 3.00
CA THR A 18 -7.91 -4.75 1.83
C THR A 18 -7.45 -4.02 0.56
N PRO A 19 -7.06 -4.74 -0.51
CA PRO A 19 -6.71 -4.12 -1.80
C PRO A 19 -7.81 -3.18 -2.33
N ALA A 20 -9.07 -3.53 -2.10
CA ALA A 20 -10.21 -2.69 -2.48
C ALA A 20 -10.25 -1.38 -1.70
N GLU A 21 -10.04 -1.42 -0.38
CA GLU A 21 -10.01 -0.23 0.48
C GLU A 21 -8.81 0.68 0.20
N ILE A 22 -7.66 0.11 -0.19
CA ILE A 22 -6.50 0.89 -0.65
C ILE A 22 -6.85 1.64 -1.93
N ARG A 23 -7.50 0.97 -2.90
CA ARG A 23 -7.96 1.62 -4.15
C ARG A 23 -9.01 2.70 -3.90
N THR A 24 -9.96 2.45 -2.98
CA THR A 24 -10.93 3.48 -2.56
C THR A 24 -10.22 4.68 -1.96
N TYR A 25 -9.24 4.47 -1.07
CA TYR A 25 -8.45 5.56 -0.49
C TYR A 25 -7.73 6.38 -1.55
N VAL A 26 -7.11 5.74 -2.55
CA VAL A 26 -6.46 6.41 -3.69
C VAL A 26 -7.47 7.26 -4.48
N LEU A 27 -8.69 6.76 -4.71
CA LEU A 27 -9.74 7.52 -5.40
C LEU A 27 -10.23 8.71 -4.58
N GLU A 28 -10.38 8.54 -3.27
CA GLU A 28 -10.80 9.61 -2.34
C GLU A 28 -9.73 10.69 -2.16
N HIS A 29 -8.46 10.33 -2.36
CA HIS A 29 -7.31 11.22 -2.18
C HIS A 29 -6.60 11.49 -3.52
N ALA A 30 -7.36 11.63 -4.61
CA ALA A 30 -6.81 11.88 -5.94
C ALA A 30 -6.01 13.20 -6.04
N ASP A 31 -6.20 14.14 -5.11
CA ASP A 31 -5.43 15.37 -4.97
C ASP A 31 -4.06 15.19 -4.26
N ALA A 32 -3.75 13.97 -3.78
CA ALA A 32 -2.45 13.65 -3.19
C ALA A 32 -1.35 13.55 -4.25
N ASP A 33 -0.11 13.40 -3.78
CA ASP A 33 1.04 13.29 -4.68
C ASP A 33 0.87 12.10 -5.65
N PRO A 34 1.03 12.30 -6.96
CA PRO A 34 0.82 11.24 -7.95
C PRO A 34 1.79 10.07 -7.77
N ALA A 35 2.98 10.28 -7.19
CA ALA A 35 3.91 9.19 -6.89
C ALA A 35 3.42 8.35 -5.70
N ASP A 36 2.89 8.97 -4.65
CA ASP A 36 2.27 8.25 -3.52
C ASP A 36 1.06 7.42 -3.97
N LEU A 37 0.21 7.98 -4.84
CA LEU A 37 -0.96 7.30 -5.38
C LEU A 37 -0.58 6.12 -6.29
N ALA A 38 0.44 6.28 -7.13
CA ALA A 38 0.96 5.20 -7.98
C ALA A 38 1.57 4.07 -7.13
N TRP A 39 2.31 4.43 -6.09
CA TRP A 39 2.91 3.50 -5.14
C TRP A 39 1.82 2.68 -4.41
N LEU A 40 0.79 3.33 -3.85
CA LEU A 40 -0.35 2.66 -3.19
C LEU A 40 -1.11 1.73 -4.15
N THR A 41 -1.27 2.14 -5.40
CA THR A 41 -1.92 1.33 -6.43
C THR A 41 -1.10 0.07 -6.75
N SER A 42 0.23 0.20 -6.85
CA SER A 42 1.15 -0.94 -7.06
C SER A 42 1.07 -1.96 -5.93
N VAL A 43 0.99 -1.48 -4.69
CA VAL A 43 0.86 -2.33 -3.48
C VAL A 43 -0.47 -3.07 -3.48
N ALA A 44 -1.57 -2.37 -3.78
CA ALA A 44 -2.90 -3.00 -3.89
C ALA A 44 -2.94 -4.08 -4.98
N ASP A 45 -2.28 -3.83 -6.12
CA ASP A 45 -2.22 -4.80 -7.22
C ASP A 45 -1.43 -6.06 -6.84
N ARG A 46 -0.28 -5.89 -6.18
CA ARG A 46 0.52 -7.02 -5.70
C ARG A 46 -0.20 -7.85 -4.64
N LEU A 47 -0.87 -7.20 -3.69
CA LEU A 47 -1.68 -7.90 -2.69
C LEU A 47 -2.79 -8.73 -3.36
N ALA A 48 -3.45 -8.17 -4.38
CA ALA A 48 -4.48 -8.85 -5.14
C ALA A 48 -3.92 -10.05 -5.94
N VAL A 49 -2.73 -9.94 -6.52
CA VAL A 49 -2.06 -11.03 -7.26
C VAL A 49 -1.61 -12.15 -6.32
N SER A 50 -1.05 -11.79 -5.16
CA SER A 50 -0.59 -12.77 -4.18
C SER A 50 -1.74 -13.47 -3.43
N GLY A 51 -2.97 -12.95 -3.53
CA GLY A 51 -4.17 -13.54 -2.90
C GLY A 51 -4.30 -13.23 -1.41
N PHE A 52 -3.51 -12.29 -0.88
CA PHE A 52 -3.59 -11.88 0.52
C PHE A 52 -4.73 -10.87 0.74
N LEU A 53 -5.45 -11.04 1.85
CA LEU A 53 -6.54 -10.16 2.24
C LEU A 53 -6.05 -8.80 2.74
N THR A 54 -4.93 -8.76 3.48
CA THR A 54 -4.35 -7.54 4.05
C THR A 54 -2.82 -7.64 4.12
N LEU A 55 -2.13 -6.50 4.23
CA LEU A 55 -0.68 -6.44 4.47
C LEU A 55 -0.27 -7.02 5.84
N ASN A 56 -1.22 -7.21 6.75
CA ASN A 56 -0.98 -7.81 8.07
C ASN A 56 -0.89 -9.34 8.04
N ASP A 57 -1.42 -9.97 6.99
CA ASP A 57 -1.27 -11.41 6.73
C ASP A 57 0.09 -11.76 6.09
N VAL A 58 0.77 -10.75 5.55
CA VAL A 58 2.02 -10.92 4.81
C VAL A 58 3.19 -10.78 5.79
N SER A 59 4.20 -11.63 5.62
CA SER A 59 5.41 -11.58 6.45
C SER A 59 6.16 -10.27 6.25
N ASP A 60 6.94 -9.82 7.24
CA ASP A 60 7.76 -8.61 7.13
C ASP A 60 8.68 -8.63 5.90
N ASP A 61 9.28 -9.77 5.55
CA ASP A 61 10.12 -9.92 4.36
C ASP A 61 9.35 -9.75 3.04
N GLU A 62 8.12 -10.27 2.96
CA GLU A 62 7.26 -10.14 1.77
C GLU A 62 6.68 -8.72 1.67
N PHE A 63 6.37 -8.11 2.80
CA PHE A 63 6.02 -6.69 2.86
C PHE A 63 7.18 -5.86 2.32
N ASP A 64 8.41 -6.12 2.75
CA ASP A 64 9.60 -5.42 2.27
C ASP A 64 9.80 -5.64 0.75
N ASP A 65 9.57 -6.85 0.21
CA ASP A 65 9.63 -7.10 -1.24
C ASP A 65 8.54 -6.33 -2.02
N ILE A 66 7.31 -6.28 -1.50
CA ILE A 66 6.19 -5.54 -2.10
C ILE A 66 6.48 -4.04 -2.10
N VAL A 67 6.98 -3.50 -0.99
CA VAL A 67 7.31 -2.09 -0.81
C VAL A 67 8.54 -1.67 -1.61
N ALA A 68 9.63 -2.45 -1.55
CA ALA A 68 10.90 -2.16 -2.21
C ALA A 68 10.78 -2.16 -3.73
N ARG A 69 9.88 -2.98 -4.30
CA ARG A 69 9.64 -3.04 -5.75
C ARG A 69 8.52 -2.13 -6.23
N ALA A 70 7.85 -1.40 -5.33
CA ALA A 70 6.79 -0.44 -5.67
C ALA A 70 7.34 0.98 -5.86
N ALA A 71 8.61 1.22 -5.49
CA ALA A 71 9.36 2.46 -5.63
C ALA A 71 10.18 2.51 -6.93
#